data_AF-A0A3G9HJJ4-F1
#
_entry.id   AF-A0A3G9HJJ4-F1
#
_cell.length_a   1.000
_cell.length_b   1.000
_cell.length_c   1.000
_cell.angle_alpha   90.00
_cell.angle_beta   90.00
_cell.angle_gamma   90.00
#
_symmetry.space_group_name_H-M   'P 1'
#
loop_
_entity.id
_entity.type
_entity.pdbx_description
1 polymer ?
#
loop_
_entity_poly.entity_id
_entity_poly.type
_entity_poly.pdbx_seq_one_letter_code
_entity_poly.pdbx_strand_id
1 'polypeptide(L)'
;MSPNETVENGTEPEEKKPHWLIRLYHFSNTWTGTVIIVLMVIFFVAQAFVIPSGSMKNTLLIGDHLFVKKFAYGVPVPHIPWLEIPVWFDSDGDGHIIDSEGPKRGDIVIFRYPRNEKIHYVKRCVAVGGDILFLHDKSLYLRPHEGDDYIVANYPKEKIVKIEGALFVKDPYRDEFPGIHNDPKVVMDGMQPMEIFEFGPVRVEPNHWFMLGDNRDHSNDSRFWGTVPYRLIVGKPWFIYFSWDDNYIVRWDRIGRNVETLEREKPRYVE
;
A
#
# COMPACT_ATOMS: atom_id res chain seq x y z
N MET A 1 -53.32 -18.14 70.66
CA MET A 1 -52.52 -18.52 69.47
C MET A 1 -51.96 -17.23 68.88
N SER A 2 -50.65 -17.02 68.95
CA SER A 2 -49.94 -16.15 67.99
C SER A 2 -49.66 -17.00 66.73
N PRO A 3 -49.21 -16.47 65.57
CA PRO A 3 -48.96 -15.07 65.19
C PRO A 3 -49.44 -14.74 63.75
N ASN A 4 -49.28 -13.50 63.28
CA ASN A 4 -48.45 -13.32 62.07
C ASN A 4 -47.97 -11.87 61.91
N GLU A 5 -46.66 -11.78 61.76
CA GLU A 5 -45.83 -10.59 61.65
C GLU A 5 -46.11 -9.85 60.34
N THR A 6 -46.22 -8.53 60.43
CA THR A 6 -46.08 -7.64 59.27
C THR A 6 -44.61 -7.54 58.92
N VAL A 7 -44.23 -8.15 57.80
CA VAL A 7 -42.91 -8.03 57.16
C VAL A 7 -42.70 -6.58 56.75
N GLU A 8 -41.83 -5.85 57.45
CA GLU A 8 -41.29 -4.58 56.94
C GLU A 8 -40.32 -4.91 55.79
N ASN A 9 -40.70 -4.52 54.57
CA ASN A 9 -39.77 -4.47 53.44
C ASN A 9 -38.72 -3.39 53.74
N GLY A 10 -37.56 -3.81 54.23
CA GLY A 10 -36.36 -3.00 54.22
C GLY A 10 -35.99 -2.68 52.77
N THR A 11 -36.16 -1.44 52.36
CA THR A 11 -35.53 -0.91 51.15
C THR A 11 -34.01 -0.98 51.33
N GLU A 12 -33.34 -1.81 50.53
CA GLU A 12 -31.88 -1.83 50.45
C GLU A 12 -31.34 -0.42 50.20
N PRO A 13 -30.23 -0.01 50.84
CA PRO A 13 -29.66 1.31 50.62
C PRO A 13 -29.13 1.40 49.19
N GLU A 14 -29.69 2.33 48.41
CA GLU A 14 -29.24 2.64 47.06
C GLU A 14 -27.78 3.11 47.11
N GLU A 15 -26.85 2.27 46.62
CA GLU A 15 -25.41 2.52 46.65
C GLU A 15 -25.09 3.77 45.80
N LYS A 16 -24.90 4.92 46.46
CA LYS A 16 -24.59 6.19 45.78
C LYS A 16 -23.22 6.09 45.11
N LYS A 17 -23.23 5.90 43.79
CA LYS A 17 -22.00 5.91 42.97
C LYS A 17 -21.18 7.16 43.31
N PRO A 18 -19.88 7.03 43.62
CA PRO A 18 -19.08 8.16 44.04
C PRO A 18 -19.05 9.24 42.96
N HIS A 19 -19.17 10.50 43.38
CA HIS A 19 -19.37 11.67 42.51
C HIS A 19 -18.29 11.83 41.42
N TRP A 20 -17.07 11.35 41.65
CA TRP A 20 -16.00 11.35 40.63
C TRP A 20 -16.25 10.35 39.50
N LEU A 21 -16.91 9.21 39.75
CA LEU A 21 -17.31 8.24 38.70
C LEU A 21 -18.37 8.83 37.78
N ILE A 22 -19.31 9.61 38.32
CA ILE A 22 -20.35 10.29 37.53
C ILE A 22 -19.71 11.35 36.62
N ARG A 23 -18.78 12.15 37.16
CA ARG A 23 -18.00 13.12 36.36
C ARG A 23 -17.17 12.44 35.28
N LEU A 24 -16.52 11.32 35.59
CA LEU A 24 -15.76 10.53 34.63
C LEU A 24 -16.65 9.93 33.53
N TYR A 25 -17.85 9.44 33.89
CA TYR A 25 -18.82 8.94 32.93
C TYR A 25 -19.27 10.03 31.94
N HIS A 26 -19.63 11.22 32.45
CA HIS A 26 -19.99 12.35 31.60
C HIS A 26 -18.84 12.79 30.70
N PHE A 27 -17.61 12.86 31.25
CA PHE A 27 -16.42 13.15 30.48
C PHE A 27 -16.17 12.10 29.38
N SER A 28 -16.25 10.81 29.70
CA SER A 28 -16.11 9.72 28.73
C SER A 28 -17.16 9.80 27.61
N ASN A 29 -18.43 10.08 27.95
CA ASN A 29 -19.50 10.25 26.97
C ASN A 29 -19.23 11.42 25.99
N THR A 30 -18.54 12.49 26.42
CA THR A 30 -18.18 13.59 25.50
C THR A 30 -17.14 13.20 24.46
N TRP A 31 -16.27 12.23 24.77
CA TRP A 31 -15.21 11.77 23.86
C TRP A 31 -15.55 10.50 23.09
N THR A 32 -16.53 9.72 23.57
CA THR A 32 -16.87 8.41 22.99
C THR A 32 -17.21 8.52 21.50
N GLY A 33 -18.07 9.47 21.11
CA GLY A 33 -18.42 9.68 19.70
C GLY A 33 -17.21 10.05 18.84
N THR A 34 -16.37 10.97 19.32
CA THR A 34 -15.13 11.38 18.64
C THR A 34 -14.17 10.21 18.45
N VAL A 35 -13.95 9.42 19.50
CA VAL A 35 -13.06 8.25 19.43
C VAL A 35 -13.59 7.22 18.43
N ILE A 36 -14.89 6.93 18.44
CA ILE A 36 -15.51 6.00 17.48
C ILE A 36 -15.31 6.51 16.04
N ILE A 37 -15.54 7.80 15.79
CA ILE A 37 -15.36 8.39 14.45
C ILE A 37 -13.89 8.30 14.02
N VAL A 38 -12.96 8.66 14.89
CA VAL A 38 -11.52 8.60 14.59
C VAL A 38 -11.07 7.16 14.32
N LEU A 39 -11.54 6.19 15.12
CA LEU A 39 -11.26 4.78 14.89
C LEU A 39 -11.82 4.28 13.56
N MET A 40 -13.06 4.66 13.20
CA MET A 40 -13.65 4.31 11.91
C MET A 40 -12.81 4.86 10.75
N VAL A 41 -12.33 6.09 10.86
CA VAL A 41 -11.44 6.68 9.85
C VAL A 41 -10.11 5.93 9.78
N ILE A 42 -9.46 5.66 10.92
CA ILE A 42 -8.15 5.01 10.96
C ILE A 42 -8.22 3.56 10.45
N PHE A 43 -9.28 2.83 10.80
CA PHE A 43 -9.41 1.43 10.43
C PHE A 43 -9.81 1.24 8.97
N PHE A 44 -10.69 2.08 8.41
CA PHE A 44 -11.30 1.81 7.11
C PHE A 44 -10.95 2.84 6.03
N VAL A 45 -10.60 4.07 6.40
CA VAL A 45 -10.47 5.17 5.45
C VAL A 45 -9.01 5.49 5.17
N ALA A 46 -8.27 5.86 6.20
CA ALA A 46 -6.94 6.45 6.06
C ALA A 46 -5.95 5.94 7.12
N GLN A 47 -4.78 5.52 6.66
CA GLN A 47 -3.65 5.17 7.52
C GLN A 47 -2.44 6.04 7.19
N ALA A 48 -1.71 6.48 8.22
CA ALA A 48 -0.50 7.29 8.06
C ALA A 48 0.73 6.38 7.92
N PHE A 49 1.63 6.73 7.00
CA PHE A 49 2.91 6.05 6.79
C PHE A 49 4.03 7.07 6.58
N VAL A 50 5.25 6.65 6.91
CA VAL A 50 6.49 7.38 6.63
C VAL A 50 7.30 6.56 5.63
N ILE A 51 7.86 7.20 4.61
CA ILE A 51 8.74 6.57 3.63
C ILE A 51 10.17 6.52 4.19
N PRO A 52 10.70 5.34 4.54
CA PRO A 52 11.99 5.23 5.21
C PRO A 52 13.14 4.93 4.24
N SER A 53 12.86 4.60 2.97
CA SER A 53 13.85 4.12 2.01
C SER A 53 13.66 4.70 0.61
N GLY A 54 14.75 4.72 -0.17
CA GLY A 54 14.83 5.33 -1.50
C GLY A 54 14.38 4.45 -2.66
N SER A 55 13.68 3.33 -2.42
CA SER A 55 13.26 2.42 -3.51
C SER A 55 12.25 3.04 -4.48
N MET A 56 11.56 4.09 -4.06
CA MET A 56 10.62 4.88 -4.86
C MET A 56 11.16 6.30 -5.13
N LYS A 57 12.48 6.51 -4.98
CA LYS A 57 13.14 7.81 -5.20
C LYS A 57 12.72 8.40 -6.55
N ASN A 58 12.68 9.72 -6.64
CA ASN A 58 12.14 10.50 -7.74
C ASN A 58 10.60 10.52 -7.86
N THR A 59 9.90 9.64 -7.15
CA THR A 59 8.42 9.65 -7.01
C THR A 59 8.02 9.94 -5.56
N LEU A 60 8.42 9.06 -4.64
CA LEU A 60 8.27 9.20 -3.18
C LEU A 60 9.67 9.27 -2.55
N LEU A 61 9.91 10.33 -1.80
CA LEU A 61 11.22 10.61 -1.22
C LEU A 61 11.30 10.09 0.21
N ILE A 62 12.51 9.78 0.66
CA ILE A 62 12.78 9.51 2.07
C ILE A 62 12.34 10.74 2.88
N GLY A 63 11.61 10.51 3.97
CA GLY A 63 11.04 11.57 4.80
C GLY A 63 9.66 12.07 4.35
N ASP A 64 9.11 11.57 3.24
CA ASP A 64 7.70 11.79 2.92
C ASP A 64 6.81 11.06 3.93
N HIS A 65 5.88 11.79 4.51
CA HIS A 65 4.82 11.26 5.35
C HIS A 65 3.50 11.39 4.60
N LEU A 66 2.81 10.27 4.41
CA LEU A 66 1.64 10.20 3.55
C LEU A 66 0.47 9.48 4.21
N PHE A 67 -0.74 9.87 3.80
CA PHE A 67 -1.94 9.09 4.07
C PHE A 67 -2.19 8.09 2.95
N VAL A 68 -2.78 6.96 3.31
CA VAL A 68 -3.09 5.85 2.40
C VAL A 68 -4.59 5.63 2.40
N LYS A 69 -5.18 5.60 1.20
CA LYS A 69 -6.57 5.19 0.98
C LYS A 69 -6.66 3.67 1.11
N LYS A 70 -7.20 3.18 2.23
CA LYS A 70 -7.29 1.74 2.52
C LYS A 70 -8.33 1.04 1.64
N PHE A 71 -9.45 1.71 1.38
CA PHE A 71 -10.57 1.21 0.57
C PHE A 71 -10.31 1.22 -0.95
N ALA A 72 -9.12 1.64 -1.41
CA ALA A 72 -8.84 1.80 -2.83
C ALA A 72 -8.89 0.48 -3.61
N TYR A 73 -8.61 -0.64 -2.93
CA TYR A 73 -8.48 -1.97 -3.53
C TYR A 73 -9.32 -2.99 -2.76
N GLY A 74 -10.50 -2.57 -2.28
CA GLY A 74 -11.28 -3.33 -1.31
C GLY A 74 -11.06 -2.81 0.11
N VAL A 75 -11.91 -3.22 1.05
CA VAL A 75 -11.81 -2.80 2.46
C VAL A 75 -10.99 -3.85 3.20
N PRO A 76 -9.73 -3.60 3.58
CA PRO A 76 -8.92 -4.59 4.27
C PRO A 76 -9.48 -4.88 5.67
N VAL A 77 -9.22 -6.09 6.17
CA VAL A 77 -9.53 -6.42 7.57
C VAL A 77 -8.83 -5.42 8.48
N PRO A 78 -9.54 -4.77 9.42
CA PRO A 78 -8.96 -3.77 10.28
C PRO A 78 -7.95 -4.43 11.22
N HIS A 79 -6.77 -3.82 11.31
CA HIS A 79 -5.72 -4.22 12.24
C HIS A 79 -5.53 -3.10 13.26
N ILE A 80 -5.24 -3.46 14.51
CA ILE A 80 -4.83 -2.48 15.53
C ILE A 80 -3.55 -1.81 15.00
N PRO A 81 -3.53 -0.47 14.86
CA PRO A 81 -2.32 0.24 14.47
C PRO A 81 -1.14 -0.20 15.35
N TRP A 82 0.08 -0.22 14.79
CA TRP A 82 1.34 -0.55 15.49
C TRP A 82 1.49 -2.02 15.93
N LEU A 83 0.41 -2.74 16.24
CA LEU A 83 0.43 -4.13 16.70
C LEU A 83 0.18 -5.14 15.58
N GLU A 84 -0.45 -4.72 14.48
CA GLU A 84 -0.80 -5.60 13.35
C GLU A 84 -1.64 -6.82 13.77
N ILE A 85 -2.50 -6.64 14.78
CA ILE A 85 -3.43 -7.67 15.26
C ILE A 85 -4.78 -7.43 14.58
N PRO A 86 -5.35 -8.40 13.84
CA PRO A 86 -6.67 -8.25 13.24
C PRO A 86 -7.75 -8.13 14.32
N VAL A 87 -8.68 -7.18 14.16
CA VAL A 87 -9.79 -6.97 15.11
C VAL A 87 -11.12 -7.56 14.65
N TRP A 88 -11.13 -8.19 13.46
CA TRP A 88 -12.32 -8.77 12.86
C TRP A 88 -12.01 -10.11 12.20
N PHE A 89 -13.05 -10.90 11.93
CA PHE A 89 -12.93 -12.19 11.26
C PHE A 89 -12.76 -12.01 9.74
N ASP A 90 -11.76 -12.69 9.19
CA ASP A 90 -11.55 -12.89 7.75
C ASP A 90 -12.24 -14.20 7.35
N SER A 91 -13.30 -14.13 6.56
CA SER A 91 -14.18 -15.28 6.29
C SER A 91 -13.67 -16.21 5.19
N ASP A 92 -12.92 -15.69 4.23
CA ASP A 92 -12.44 -16.40 3.04
C ASP A 92 -10.90 -16.41 2.93
N GLY A 93 -10.19 -15.70 3.83
CA GLY A 93 -8.73 -15.68 3.90
C GLY A 93 -8.09 -14.73 2.89
N ASP A 94 -8.89 -13.88 2.24
CA ASP A 94 -8.43 -12.93 1.22
C ASP A 94 -7.91 -11.61 1.80
N GLY A 95 -7.98 -11.43 3.13
CA GLY A 95 -7.52 -10.25 3.85
C GLY A 95 -8.44 -9.02 3.77
N HIS A 96 -9.61 -9.12 3.15
CA HIS A 96 -10.55 -8.04 2.90
C HIS A 96 -11.97 -8.39 3.39
N ILE A 97 -12.70 -7.38 3.87
CA ILE A 97 -14.12 -7.48 4.22
C ILE A 97 -14.99 -7.21 2.99
N ILE A 98 -14.49 -6.38 2.08
CA ILE A 98 -15.16 -6.05 0.81
C ILE A 98 -14.12 -6.20 -0.29
N ASP A 99 -14.41 -7.11 -1.22
CA ASP A 99 -13.51 -7.46 -2.31
C ASP A 99 -13.57 -6.44 -3.47
N SER A 100 -12.52 -6.42 -4.30
CA SER A 100 -12.33 -5.48 -5.41
C SER A 100 -11.37 -6.06 -6.46
N GLU A 101 -11.30 -5.45 -7.64
CA GLU A 101 -10.37 -5.85 -8.72
C GLU A 101 -8.88 -5.67 -8.35
N GLY A 102 -8.60 -5.09 -7.18
CA GLY A 102 -7.25 -4.86 -6.67
C GLY A 102 -6.48 -3.76 -7.43
N PRO A 103 -5.15 -3.67 -7.22
CA PRO A 103 -4.32 -2.70 -7.91
C PRO A 103 -4.31 -2.83 -9.43
N LYS A 104 -4.33 -1.68 -10.12
CA LYS A 104 -4.19 -1.63 -11.58
C LYS A 104 -2.72 -1.52 -11.98
N ARG A 105 -2.42 -1.88 -13.23
CA ARG A 105 -1.10 -1.65 -13.83
C ARG A 105 -0.74 -0.17 -13.70
N GLY A 106 0.48 0.09 -13.23
CA GLY A 106 1.00 1.43 -12.99
C GLY A 106 0.66 2.02 -11.63
N ASP A 107 -0.26 1.45 -10.82
CA ASP A 107 -0.57 2.02 -9.51
C ASP A 107 0.62 1.93 -8.54
N ILE A 108 0.82 2.95 -7.70
CA ILE A 108 1.65 2.81 -6.50
C ILE A 108 0.81 2.15 -5.40
N VAL A 109 1.36 1.11 -4.79
CA VAL A 109 0.65 0.24 -3.86
C VAL A 109 1.45 0.10 -2.57
N ILE A 110 0.73 0.15 -1.46
CA ILE A 110 1.24 -0.22 -0.15
C ILE A 110 0.72 -1.60 0.19
N PHE A 111 1.63 -2.47 0.61
CA PHE A 111 1.33 -3.86 0.92
C PHE A 111 2.25 -4.36 2.03
N ARG A 112 1.83 -5.43 2.69
CA ARG A 112 2.62 -6.18 3.67
C ARG A 112 3.64 -7.06 2.95
N TYR A 113 4.89 -7.02 3.38
CA TYR A 113 5.98 -7.75 2.73
C TYR A 113 5.77 -9.27 2.82
N PRO A 114 5.76 -10.04 1.70
CA PRO A 114 5.39 -11.46 1.73
C PRO A 114 6.25 -12.37 2.62
N ARG A 115 7.53 -12.03 2.88
CA ARG A 115 8.37 -12.81 3.80
C ARG A 115 8.28 -12.36 5.26
N ASN A 116 7.70 -11.18 5.52
CA ASN A 116 7.47 -10.67 6.87
C ASN A 116 6.33 -9.64 6.86
N GLU A 117 5.12 -10.10 7.15
CA GLU A 117 3.89 -9.30 7.03
C GLU A 117 3.80 -8.13 8.01
N LYS A 118 4.70 -8.06 9.00
CA LYS A 118 4.80 -6.92 9.93
C LYS A 118 5.42 -5.68 9.28
N ILE A 119 6.04 -5.83 8.11
CA ILE A 119 6.73 -4.75 7.40
C ILE A 119 5.91 -4.32 6.20
N HIS A 120 5.70 -3.02 6.06
CA HIS A 120 4.98 -2.43 4.93
C HIS A 120 5.97 -1.94 3.85
N TYR A 121 5.70 -2.32 2.61
CA TYR A 121 6.46 -1.89 1.44
C TYR A 121 5.59 -0.99 0.55
N VAL A 122 6.23 -0.03 -0.11
CA VAL A 122 5.63 0.80 -1.16
C VAL A 122 6.36 0.53 -2.46
N LYS A 123 5.62 0.15 -3.51
CA LYS A 123 6.16 -0.15 -4.85
C LYS A 123 5.12 0.19 -5.92
N ARG A 124 5.53 0.19 -7.19
CA ARG A 124 4.63 0.28 -8.34
C ARG A 124 4.21 -1.11 -8.82
N CYS A 125 2.91 -1.30 -8.99
CA CYS A 125 2.33 -2.45 -9.66
C CYS A 125 2.69 -2.40 -11.14
N VAL A 126 3.52 -3.32 -11.62
CA VAL A 126 3.92 -3.37 -13.04
C VAL A 126 3.24 -4.48 -13.83
N ALA A 127 2.62 -5.43 -13.15
CA ALA A 127 1.84 -6.49 -13.78
C ALA A 127 0.79 -7.04 -12.81
N VAL A 128 -0.35 -7.44 -13.37
CA VAL A 128 -1.49 -8.03 -12.64
C VAL A 128 -1.62 -9.51 -12.98
N GLY A 129 -2.49 -10.24 -12.28
CA GLY A 129 -2.73 -11.66 -12.53
C GLY A 129 -2.98 -11.99 -14.00
N GLY A 130 -2.32 -13.04 -14.49
CA GLY A 130 -2.36 -13.51 -15.88
C GLY A 130 -1.27 -12.92 -16.78
N ASP A 131 -0.74 -11.73 -16.46
CA ASP A 131 0.28 -11.06 -17.27
C ASP A 131 1.58 -11.87 -17.31
N ILE A 132 2.34 -11.69 -18.38
CA ILE A 132 3.70 -12.23 -18.50
C ILE A 132 4.68 -11.08 -18.55
N LEU A 133 5.76 -11.15 -17.80
CA LEU A 133 6.83 -10.17 -17.85
C LEU A 133 8.20 -10.78 -17.74
N PHE A 134 9.19 -10.06 -18.24
CA PHE A 134 10.60 -10.34 -18.01
C PHE A 134 11.40 -9.03 -18.03
N LEU A 135 12.60 -9.07 -17.47
CA LEU A 135 13.61 -8.02 -17.63
C LEU A 135 14.72 -8.54 -18.52
N HIS A 136 15.16 -7.69 -19.45
CA HIS A 136 16.36 -7.93 -20.24
C HIS A 136 17.11 -6.61 -20.40
N ASP A 137 18.40 -6.61 -20.06
CA ASP A 137 19.25 -5.42 -19.98
C ASP A 137 18.53 -4.23 -19.27
N LYS A 138 18.02 -4.50 -18.06
CA LYS A 138 17.26 -3.57 -17.20
C LYS A 138 15.93 -3.04 -17.78
N SER A 139 15.58 -3.41 -19.00
CA SER A 139 14.34 -3.00 -19.67
C SER A 139 13.21 -3.95 -19.30
N LEU A 140 12.06 -3.40 -18.93
CA LEU A 140 10.88 -4.21 -18.62
C LEU A 140 10.12 -4.56 -19.90
N TYR A 141 9.85 -5.84 -20.11
CA TYR A 141 8.97 -6.30 -21.18
C TYR A 141 7.72 -6.89 -20.56
N LEU A 142 6.57 -6.34 -20.91
CA LEU A 142 5.27 -6.74 -20.39
C LEU A 142 4.38 -7.24 -21.51
N ARG A 143 3.75 -8.39 -21.30
CA ARG A 143 2.65 -8.89 -22.10
C ARG A 143 1.39 -8.92 -21.23
N PRO A 144 0.48 -7.94 -21.41
CA PRO A 144 -0.86 -7.98 -20.85
C PRO A 144 -1.58 -9.30 -21.20
N HIS A 145 -2.28 -9.90 -20.23
CA HIS A 145 -3.02 -11.15 -20.42
C HIS A 145 -4.15 -11.06 -21.45
N GLU A 146 -4.64 -9.85 -21.75
CA GLU A 146 -5.64 -9.55 -22.76
C GLU A 146 -5.17 -9.86 -24.19
N GLY A 147 -3.85 -9.96 -24.42
CA GLY A 147 -3.25 -10.45 -25.66
C GLY A 147 -2.84 -9.37 -26.68
N ASP A 148 -2.53 -9.81 -27.90
CA ASP A 148 -1.89 -8.99 -28.94
C ASP A 148 -2.78 -7.83 -29.41
N ASP A 149 -4.07 -8.07 -29.61
CA ASP A 149 -5.02 -7.03 -30.07
C ASP A 149 -5.14 -5.90 -29.05
N TYR A 150 -5.15 -6.24 -27.76
CA TYR A 150 -5.13 -5.26 -26.67
C TYR A 150 -3.84 -4.44 -26.69
N ILE A 151 -2.69 -5.07 -26.91
CA ILE A 151 -1.40 -4.38 -26.98
C ILE A 151 -1.39 -3.37 -28.13
N VAL A 152 -1.83 -3.78 -29.32
CA VAL A 152 -1.88 -2.92 -30.51
C VAL A 152 -2.83 -1.72 -30.32
N ALA A 153 -3.93 -1.92 -29.59
CA ALA A 153 -4.92 -0.87 -29.35
C ALA A 153 -4.52 0.13 -28.25
N ASN A 154 -3.78 -0.29 -27.23
CA ASN A 154 -3.55 0.51 -26.01
C ASN A 154 -2.12 1.03 -25.84
N TYR A 155 -1.16 0.56 -26.64
CA TYR A 155 0.25 0.97 -26.50
C TYR A 155 0.81 1.58 -27.79
N PRO A 156 1.74 2.54 -27.67
CA PRO A 156 2.38 3.16 -28.82
C PRO A 156 3.25 2.15 -29.58
N LYS A 157 3.19 2.21 -30.91
CA LYS A 157 3.81 1.22 -31.82
C LYS A 157 5.30 1.05 -31.60
N GLU A 158 6.00 2.13 -31.26
CA GLU A 158 7.43 2.19 -30.97
C GLU A 158 7.85 1.42 -29.71
N LYS A 159 6.92 1.13 -28.79
CA LYS A 159 7.17 0.32 -27.59
C LYS A 159 6.84 -1.15 -27.82
N ILE A 160 6.13 -1.50 -28.90
CA ILE A 160 5.70 -2.86 -29.16
C ILE A 160 6.85 -3.63 -29.82
N VAL A 161 7.25 -4.75 -29.22
CA VAL A 161 8.26 -5.65 -29.74
C VAL A 161 7.66 -7.04 -29.93
N LYS A 162 8.11 -7.76 -30.97
CA LYS A 162 7.70 -9.14 -31.22
C LYS A 162 8.83 -10.09 -30.79
N ILE A 163 8.54 -10.97 -29.85
CA ILE A 163 9.48 -11.94 -29.30
C ILE A 163 8.82 -13.32 -29.39
N GLU A 164 9.49 -14.27 -30.04
CA GLU A 164 9.03 -15.67 -30.17
C GLU A 164 7.58 -15.80 -30.68
N GLY A 165 7.14 -14.87 -31.53
CA GLY A 165 5.79 -14.88 -32.11
C GLY A 165 4.74 -14.08 -31.32
N ALA A 166 5.04 -13.66 -30.08
CA ALA A 166 4.15 -12.90 -29.22
C ALA A 166 4.56 -11.42 -29.13
N LEU A 167 3.57 -10.52 -28.96
CA LEU A 167 3.83 -9.10 -28.71
C LEU A 167 4.11 -8.81 -27.23
N PHE A 168 5.09 -7.96 -26.97
CA PHE A 168 5.40 -7.40 -25.65
C PHE A 168 5.51 -5.88 -25.78
N VAL A 169 5.27 -5.20 -24.67
CA VAL A 169 5.48 -3.75 -24.53
C VAL A 169 6.75 -3.53 -23.74
N LYS A 170 7.72 -2.85 -24.36
CA LYS A 170 8.96 -2.43 -23.72
C LYS A 170 8.72 -1.17 -22.89
N ASP A 171 9.14 -1.20 -21.63
CA ASP A 171 9.07 -0.11 -20.65
C ASP A 171 7.77 0.72 -20.71
N PRO A 172 6.60 0.08 -20.52
CA PRO A 172 5.28 0.71 -20.70
C PRO A 172 5.02 1.92 -19.79
N TYR A 173 5.76 2.03 -18.68
CA TYR A 173 5.46 2.97 -17.60
C TYR A 173 6.37 4.20 -17.55
N ARG A 174 7.56 4.15 -18.17
CA ARG A 174 8.60 5.20 -18.00
C ARG A 174 8.17 6.56 -18.56
N ASP A 175 7.35 6.57 -19.60
CA ASP A 175 6.92 7.81 -20.25
C ASP A 175 5.82 8.52 -19.43
N GLU A 176 4.93 7.77 -18.77
CA GLU A 176 3.88 8.32 -17.90
C GLU A 176 4.42 8.70 -16.51
N PHE A 177 5.39 7.95 -15.99
CA PHE A 177 5.93 8.13 -14.64
C PHE A 177 7.43 8.45 -14.67
N PRO A 178 7.81 9.75 -14.77
CA PRO A 178 9.20 10.19 -14.91
C PRO A 178 10.11 9.82 -13.73
N GLY A 179 9.54 9.42 -12.59
CA GLY A 179 10.29 8.93 -11.45
C GLY A 179 10.90 7.54 -11.66
N ILE A 180 10.45 6.76 -12.65
CA ILE A 180 11.02 5.44 -12.96
C ILE A 180 12.38 5.60 -13.64
N HIS A 181 13.43 5.08 -13.03
CA HIS A 181 14.80 5.21 -13.54
C HIS A 181 15.70 4.04 -13.14
N ASN A 182 16.84 3.96 -13.83
CA ASN A 182 17.98 3.10 -13.49
C ASN A 182 19.17 4.00 -13.13
N ASP A 183 20.05 3.51 -12.28
CA ASP A 183 21.32 4.15 -11.95
C ASP A 183 22.37 3.80 -13.02
N PRO A 184 22.93 4.78 -13.74
CA PRO A 184 23.97 4.55 -14.73
C PRO A 184 25.25 3.92 -14.16
N LYS A 185 25.48 4.04 -12.84
CA LYS A 185 26.65 3.48 -12.15
C LYS A 185 26.52 1.98 -11.89
N VAL A 186 25.29 1.45 -11.91
CA VAL A 186 25.03 0.03 -11.71
C VAL A 186 25.19 -0.65 -13.05
N VAL A 187 26.25 -1.43 -13.22
CA VAL A 187 26.57 -2.11 -14.49
C VAL A 187 26.73 -3.61 -14.28
N MET A 188 26.63 -4.39 -15.36
CA MET A 188 26.77 -5.85 -15.32
C MET A 188 28.25 -6.23 -15.24
N ASP A 189 28.84 -6.06 -14.05
CA ASP A 189 30.24 -6.35 -13.75
C ASP A 189 30.42 -7.59 -12.83
N GLY A 190 29.32 -8.26 -12.50
CA GLY A 190 29.29 -9.42 -11.60
C GLY A 190 29.23 -9.07 -10.10
N MET A 191 29.24 -7.79 -9.72
CA MET A 191 29.11 -7.37 -8.31
C MET A 191 27.64 -7.20 -7.88
N GLN A 192 26.75 -7.04 -8.85
CA GLN A 192 25.33 -6.76 -8.62
C GLN A 192 24.49 -8.02 -8.87
N PRO A 193 23.37 -8.19 -8.15
CA PRO A 193 22.45 -9.30 -8.41
C PRO A 193 21.98 -9.33 -9.87
N MET A 194 21.96 -10.52 -10.46
CA MET A 194 21.60 -10.70 -11.87
C MET A 194 20.17 -10.22 -12.15
N GLU A 195 19.28 -10.37 -11.17
CA GLU A 195 17.86 -10.00 -11.24
C GLU A 195 17.63 -8.52 -11.53
N ILE A 196 18.62 -7.65 -11.28
CA ILE A 196 18.57 -6.23 -11.66
C ILE A 196 18.59 -6.06 -13.18
N PHE A 197 19.34 -6.90 -13.89
CA PHE A 197 19.56 -6.83 -15.34
C PHE A 197 18.64 -7.78 -16.10
N GLU A 198 18.56 -9.02 -15.64
CA GLU A 198 17.88 -10.14 -16.29
C GLU A 198 16.95 -10.83 -15.29
N PHE A 199 15.68 -10.95 -15.62
CA PHE A 199 14.70 -11.61 -14.75
C PHE A 199 13.59 -12.26 -15.56
N GLY A 200 13.15 -13.45 -15.14
CA GLY A 200 12.03 -14.15 -15.75
C GLY A 200 12.39 -14.91 -17.04
N PRO A 201 11.40 -15.22 -17.90
CA PRO A 201 10.00 -14.77 -17.84
C PRO A 201 9.20 -15.36 -16.69
N VAL A 202 8.21 -14.59 -16.21
CA VAL A 202 7.27 -15.00 -15.16
C VAL A 202 5.86 -14.67 -15.63
N ARG A 203 4.94 -15.64 -15.45
CA ARG A 203 3.49 -15.38 -15.50
C ARG A 203 3.03 -15.06 -14.09
N VAL A 204 2.32 -13.95 -13.91
CA VAL A 204 1.76 -13.57 -12.61
C VAL A 204 0.54 -14.44 -12.32
N GLU A 205 0.53 -15.07 -11.16
CA GLU A 205 -0.61 -15.90 -10.73
C GLU A 205 -1.90 -15.06 -10.58
N PRO A 206 -3.09 -15.66 -10.75
CA PRO A 206 -4.35 -15.01 -10.42
C PRO A 206 -4.34 -14.45 -8.99
N ASN A 207 -4.98 -13.29 -8.76
CA ASN A 207 -5.01 -12.59 -7.47
C ASN A 207 -3.63 -12.28 -6.88
N HIS A 208 -2.62 -12.13 -7.74
CA HIS A 208 -1.29 -11.68 -7.38
C HIS A 208 -0.85 -10.49 -8.25
N TRP A 209 0.12 -9.74 -7.74
CA TRP A 209 0.70 -8.58 -8.40
C TRP A 209 2.22 -8.65 -8.42
N PHE A 210 2.82 -8.18 -9.51
CA PHE A 210 4.26 -8.00 -9.59
C PHE A 210 4.62 -6.55 -9.31
N MET A 211 5.42 -6.33 -8.28
CA MET A 211 5.74 -5.01 -7.74
C MET A 211 7.19 -4.65 -8.03
N LEU A 212 7.45 -3.46 -8.57
CA LEU A 212 8.79 -2.92 -8.80
C LEU A 212 8.95 -1.55 -8.15
N GLY A 213 10.15 -1.23 -7.67
CA GLY A 213 10.49 0.13 -7.26
C GLY A 213 10.70 1.05 -8.47
N ASP A 214 10.41 2.33 -8.30
CA ASP A 214 10.71 3.34 -9.33
C ASP A 214 12.23 3.60 -9.43
N ASN A 215 12.97 3.44 -8.33
CA ASN A 215 14.43 3.40 -8.32
C ASN A 215 14.90 1.95 -8.56
N ARG A 216 14.93 1.55 -9.84
CA ARG A 216 15.00 0.14 -10.27
C ARG A 216 16.26 -0.57 -9.79
N ASP A 217 17.40 0.09 -9.73
CA ASP A 217 18.66 -0.57 -9.38
C ASP A 217 18.89 -0.59 -7.86
N HIS A 218 18.11 0.16 -7.09
CA HIS A 218 18.21 0.27 -5.62
C HIS A 218 16.90 -0.12 -4.92
N SER A 219 16.22 -1.14 -5.44
CA SER A 219 14.92 -1.59 -4.93
C SER A 219 14.91 -3.11 -4.70
N ASN A 220 14.64 -3.51 -3.46
CA ASN A 220 14.34 -4.89 -3.10
C ASN A 220 12.82 -5.15 -3.31
N ASP A 221 12.46 -5.69 -4.46
CA ASP A 221 11.09 -5.85 -4.94
C ASP A 221 10.84 -7.25 -5.53
N SER A 222 9.75 -7.44 -6.30
CA SER A 222 9.29 -8.78 -6.72
C SER A 222 10.33 -9.61 -7.48
N ARG A 223 11.37 -8.98 -8.03
CA ARG A 223 12.55 -9.67 -8.59
C ARG A 223 13.24 -10.60 -7.60
N PHE A 224 13.22 -10.27 -6.31
CA PHE A 224 13.99 -10.99 -5.27
C PHE A 224 13.13 -11.88 -4.38
N TRP A 225 11.82 -11.62 -4.32
CA TRP A 225 10.90 -12.29 -3.39
C TRP A 225 9.59 -12.76 -4.00
N GLY A 226 9.37 -12.57 -5.30
CA GLY A 226 8.19 -13.08 -6.00
C GLY A 226 7.01 -12.11 -6.00
N THR A 227 5.82 -12.62 -6.31
CA THR A 227 4.60 -11.82 -6.43
C THR A 227 3.95 -11.52 -5.06
N VAL A 228 3.05 -10.55 -5.02
CA VAL A 228 2.28 -10.17 -3.83
C VAL A 228 0.85 -10.71 -3.97
N PRO A 229 0.38 -11.61 -3.09
CA PRO A 229 -1.03 -12.02 -3.05
C PRO A 229 -1.95 -10.90 -2.56
N TYR A 230 -3.22 -10.95 -2.98
CA TYR A 230 -4.24 -9.95 -2.63
C TYR A 230 -4.35 -9.66 -1.14
N ARG A 231 -4.32 -10.69 -0.28
CA ARG A 231 -4.38 -10.56 1.19
C ARG A 231 -3.33 -9.65 1.83
N LEU A 232 -2.27 -9.33 1.10
CA LEU A 232 -1.21 -8.45 1.59
C LEU A 232 -1.36 -7.01 1.09
N ILE A 233 -2.28 -6.72 0.17
CA ILE A 233 -2.56 -5.37 -0.30
C ILE A 233 -3.21 -4.56 0.82
N VAL A 234 -2.71 -3.34 1.05
CA VAL A 234 -3.16 -2.47 2.14
C VAL A 234 -3.89 -1.24 1.62
N GLY A 235 -3.43 -0.65 0.51
CA GLY A 235 -4.09 0.49 -0.09
C GLY A 235 -3.21 1.32 -1.03
N LYS A 236 -3.75 2.46 -1.46
CA LYS A 236 -3.12 3.38 -2.41
C LYS A 236 -2.62 4.64 -1.69
N PRO A 237 -1.35 5.07 -1.86
CA PRO A 237 -0.90 6.38 -1.38
C PRO A 237 -1.81 7.49 -1.89
N TRP A 238 -2.17 8.43 -1.01
CA TRP A 238 -3.13 9.47 -1.31
C TRP A 238 -2.50 10.84 -1.43
N PHE A 239 -2.02 11.41 -0.33
CA PHE A 239 -1.38 12.70 -0.32
C PHE A 239 -0.30 12.75 0.75
N ILE A 240 0.66 13.64 0.55
CA ILE A 240 1.77 13.87 1.48
C ILE A 240 1.32 14.91 2.50
N TYR A 241 1.20 14.53 3.77
CA TYR A 241 0.81 15.47 4.83
C TYR A 241 2.02 16.18 5.45
N PHE A 242 3.22 15.61 5.30
CA PHE A 242 4.47 16.22 5.75
C PHE A 242 5.66 15.67 4.96
N SER A 243 6.73 16.46 4.78
CA SER A 243 7.95 16.00 4.09
C SER A 243 9.17 16.80 4.52
N TRP A 244 10.29 16.12 4.74
CA TRP A 244 11.61 16.73 4.98
C TRP A 244 12.71 15.94 4.28
N ASP A 245 13.91 16.52 4.17
CA ASP A 245 15.12 15.82 3.73
C ASP A 245 15.97 15.29 4.91
N ASP A 246 17.13 14.71 4.58
CA ASP A 246 18.06 14.14 5.56
C ASP A 246 18.69 15.20 6.48
N ASN A 247 18.62 16.48 6.11
CA ASN A 247 19.04 17.61 6.92
C ASN A 247 17.88 18.22 7.72
N TYR A 248 16.72 17.54 7.76
CA TYR A 248 15.47 18.00 8.39
C TYR A 248 14.92 19.30 7.79
N ILE A 249 15.28 19.63 6.56
CA ILE A 249 14.73 20.78 5.84
C ILE A 249 13.37 20.38 5.27
N VAL A 250 12.33 21.15 5.63
CA VAL A 250 10.96 20.89 5.19
C VAL A 250 10.81 21.14 3.69
N ARG A 251 10.29 20.13 2.97
CA ARG A 251 9.97 20.21 1.53
C ARG A 251 8.56 20.74 1.32
N TRP A 252 8.40 22.06 1.48
CA TRP A 252 7.10 22.74 1.41
C TRP A 252 6.31 22.48 0.13
N ASP A 253 6.99 22.27 -0.99
CA ASP A 253 6.37 22.04 -2.30
C ASP A 253 5.73 20.64 -2.46
N ARG A 254 5.99 19.74 -1.50
CA ARG A 254 5.41 18.39 -1.43
C ARG A 254 4.22 18.30 -0.48
N ILE A 255 4.14 19.15 0.54
CA ILE A 255 3.06 19.10 1.54
C ILE A 255 1.71 19.41 0.88
N GLY A 256 0.70 18.60 1.19
CA GLY A 256 -0.66 18.68 0.63
C GLY A 256 -0.80 18.15 -0.80
N ARG A 257 0.29 17.70 -1.43
CA ARG A 257 0.26 17.22 -2.82
C ARG A 257 -0.31 15.80 -2.89
N ASN A 258 -1.16 15.56 -3.88
CA ASN A 258 -1.63 14.22 -4.24
C ASN A 258 -0.48 13.44 -4.90
N VAL A 259 -0.31 12.18 -4.49
CA VAL A 259 0.72 11.28 -5.03
C VAL A 259 0.50 11.02 -6.53
N GLU A 260 -0.75 10.92 -7.00
CA GLU A 260 -1.09 10.71 -8.42
C GLU A 260 -0.67 11.88 -9.31
N THR A 261 -0.56 13.07 -8.74
CA THR A 261 -0.02 14.24 -9.45
C THR A 261 1.51 14.22 -9.39
N LEU A 262 2.09 13.94 -8.22
CA LEU A 262 3.54 13.92 -8.03
C LEU A 262 4.23 12.89 -8.92
N GLU A 263 3.66 11.70 -9.09
CA GLU A 263 4.29 10.63 -9.88
C GLU A 263 4.37 10.91 -11.39
N ARG A 264 3.57 11.86 -11.89
CA ARG A 264 3.56 12.30 -13.30
C ARG A 264 4.40 13.56 -13.54
N GLU A 265 4.90 14.18 -12.47
CA GLU A 265 5.78 15.34 -12.58
C GLU A 265 7.22 14.90 -12.82
N LYS A 266 8.00 15.78 -13.49
CA LYS A 266 9.44 15.59 -13.54
C LYS A 266 10.01 15.65 -12.11
N PRO A 267 10.94 14.76 -11.75
CA PRO A 267 11.52 14.75 -10.42
C PRO A 267 12.20 16.09 -10.14
N ARG A 268 11.80 16.75 -9.05
CA ARG A 268 12.41 18.02 -8.62
C ARG A 268 13.67 17.83 -7.79
N TYR A 269 13.77 16.66 -7.17
CA TYR A 269 14.87 16.25 -6.31
C TYR A 269 15.56 15.09 -7.02
N VAL A 270 16.58 15.42 -7.82
CA VAL A 270 17.45 14.45 -8.47
C VAL A 270 18.75 14.47 -7.70
N GLU A 271 19.04 13.39 -7.01
CA GLU A 271 20.26 13.19 -6.21
C GLU A 271 21.01 11.96 -6.71
#